data_AF-A0A1V6SI92-F1
#
_entry.id   AF-A0A1V6SI92-F1
#
_cell.length_a   1.000
_cell.length_b   1.000
_cell.length_c   1.000
_cell.angle_alpha   90.00
_cell.angle_beta   90.00
_cell.angle_gamma   90.00
#
_symmetry.space_group_name_H-M   'P 1'
#
loop_
_entity.id
_entity.type
_entity.pdbx_description
1 polymer ?
#
loop_
_entity_poly.entity_id
_entity_poly.type
_entity_poly.pdbx_seq_one_letter_code
_entity_poly.pdbx_strand_id
1 'polypeptide(L)'
;MPFIAGMSPATFISPEMPEATPRLFSTAPDCYCGARMSRRRTNRNDNGNKNRWRYECRDRSCKKIVFDDWEGVRDENPLCDCEEFTRGQMKRDGVFVFRCARNECYFREELQDD
;
A
#
# COMPACT_ATOMS: atom_id res chain seq x y z
N MET A 1 -0.69 -59.39 20.38
CA MET A 1 -0.54 -58.48 19.22
C MET A 1 -1.86 -57.74 19.02
N PRO A 2 -1.84 -56.41 18.78
CA PRO A 2 -2.98 -55.52 19.00
C PRO A 2 -3.80 -55.26 17.73
N PHE A 3 -5.07 -54.87 17.89
CA PHE A 3 -5.84 -54.14 16.88
C PHE A 3 -6.17 -52.75 17.42
N ILE A 4 -5.90 -51.74 16.59
CA ILE A 4 -6.04 -50.31 16.84
C ILE A 4 -7.10 -49.79 15.86
N ALA A 5 -8.09 -49.05 16.33
CA ALA A 5 -8.89 -48.08 15.57
C ALA A 5 -9.68 -47.26 16.61
N GLY A 6 -9.55 -45.93 16.76
CA GLY A 6 -9.56 -44.89 15.72
C GLY A 6 -11.04 -44.49 15.50
N MET A 7 -11.51 -43.25 15.64
CA MET A 7 -10.89 -41.93 15.57
C MET A 7 -11.76 -40.93 16.37
N SER A 8 -11.13 -40.00 17.09
CA SER A 8 -11.80 -38.80 17.63
C SER A 8 -12.12 -37.84 16.48
N PRO A 9 -13.25 -37.09 16.53
CA PRO A 9 -13.53 -36.10 15.51
C PRO A 9 -12.52 -34.97 15.65
N ALA A 10 -11.68 -34.81 14.62
CA ALA A 10 -10.85 -33.63 14.48
C ALA A 10 -11.78 -32.40 14.42
N THR A 11 -11.64 -31.55 15.42
CA THR A 11 -12.18 -30.19 15.43
C THR A 11 -11.72 -29.52 14.13
N PHE A 12 -12.67 -29.19 13.26
CA PHE A 12 -12.42 -28.31 12.12
C PHE A 12 -11.93 -26.97 12.68
N ILE A 13 -10.61 -26.75 12.65
CA ILE A 13 -10.03 -25.43 12.82
C ILE A 13 -10.49 -24.64 11.59
N SER A 14 -11.44 -23.71 11.79
CA SER A 14 -11.82 -22.74 10.78
C SER A 14 -10.55 -22.05 10.25
N PRO A 15 -10.34 -21.97 8.93
CA PRO A 15 -9.26 -21.16 8.39
C PRO A 15 -9.47 -19.71 8.84
N GLU A 16 -8.36 -19.15 9.31
CA GLU A 16 -8.24 -17.86 9.97
C GLU A 16 -8.77 -16.70 9.12
N MET A 17 -9.09 -15.61 9.81
CA MET A 17 -9.63 -14.35 9.27
C MET A 17 -8.90 -13.88 7.99
N PRO A 18 -9.59 -13.15 7.08
CA PRO A 18 -9.00 -12.70 5.83
C PRO A 18 -7.71 -11.93 6.11
N GLU A 19 -6.63 -12.40 5.48
CA GLU A 19 -5.31 -11.80 5.49
C GLU A 19 -5.45 -10.29 5.24
N ALA A 20 -5.26 -9.49 6.30
CA ALA A 20 -5.36 -8.05 6.17
C ALA A 20 -4.25 -7.61 5.21
N THR A 21 -4.62 -6.95 4.10
CA THR A 21 -3.65 -6.43 3.12
C THR A 21 -2.50 -5.75 3.87
N PRO A 22 -1.24 -6.19 3.65
CA PRO A 22 -0.12 -5.74 4.44
C PRO A 22 -0.01 -4.22 4.35
N ARG A 23 0.07 -3.59 5.52
CA ARG A 23 0.13 -2.13 5.66
C ARG A 23 1.54 -1.67 5.37
N LEU A 24 1.65 -0.52 4.71
CA LEU A 24 2.95 0.11 4.49
C LEU A 24 3.42 0.82 5.76
N PHE A 25 2.49 1.43 6.49
CA PHE A 25 2.79 2.20 7.68
C PHE A 25 2.31 1.47 8.94
N SER A 26 3.22 1.30 9.90
CA SER A 26 2.91 0.80 11.24
C SER A 26 2.06 1.80 12.03
N THR A 27 2.33 3.10 11.86
CA THR A 27 1.60 4.23 12.44
C THR A 27 0.99 5.13 11.35
N ALA A 28 0.27 6.19 11.73
CA ALA A 28 -0.16 7.18 10.75
C ALA A 28 1.03 8.08 10.40
N PRO A 29 1.36 8.28 9.11
CA PRO A 29 2.40 9.22 8.71
C PRO A 29 1.94 10.65 8.94
N ASP A 30 2.90 11.54 9.15
CA ASP A 30 2.66 12.98 9.14
C ASP A 30 2.53 13.50 7.71
N CYS A 31 1.66 14.49 7.52
CA CYS A 31 1.58 15.20 6.25
C CYS A 31 2.77 16.17 6.17
N TYR A 32 3.34 16.36 4.98
CA TYR A 32 4.42 17.34 4.75
C TYR A 32 4.13 18.74 5.31
N CYS A 33 2.86 19.18 5.31
CA CYS A 33 2.48 20.48 5.89
C CYS A 33 2.41 20.50 7.43
N GLY A 34 2.83 19.42 8.11
CA GLY A 34 2.76 19.25 9.56
C GLY A 34 1.39 18.81 10.10
N ALA A 35 0.38 18.70 9.25
CA ALA A 35 -0.95 18.25 9.67
C ALA A 35 -1.02 16.72 9.83
N ARG A 36 -1.88 16.24 10.74
CA ARG A 36 -2.17 14.81 10.87
C ARG A 36 -2.87 14.27 9.62
N MET A 37 -2.64 13.00 9.31
CA MET A 37 -3.37 12.28 8.27
C MET A 37 -4.44 11.34 8.84
N SER A 38 -5.50 11.10 8.07
CA SER A 38 -6.56 10.13 8.40
C SER A 38 -6.56 8.99 7.40
N ARG A 39 -6.62 7.75 7.91
CA ARG A 39 -6.73 6.55 7.08
C ARG A 39 -8.14 6.41 6.52
N ARG A 40 -8.25 6.12 5.23
CA ARG A 40 -9.51 5.92 4.50
C ARG A 40 -9.34 4.86 3.43
N ARG A 41 -10.43 4.17 3.11
CA ARG A 41 -10.49 3.25 1.98
C ARG A 41 -11.03 3.97 0.74
N THR A 42 -10.37 3.77 -0.40
CA THR A 42 -10.78 4.37 -1.67
C THR A 42 -12.04 3.67 -2.18
N ASN A 43 -13.13 4.43 -2.40
CA ASN A 43 -14.42 3.87 -2.80
C ASN A 43 -14.68 3.95 -4.31
N ARG A 44 -13.92 4.77 -5.04
CA ARG A 44 -14.03 4.96 -6.50
C ARG A 44 -12.98 4.15 -7.26
N ASN A 45 -13.27 3.78 -8.50
CA ASN A 45 -12.36 2.97 -9.34
C ASN A 45 -11.84 3.68 -10.59
N ASP A 46 -12.04 5.00 -10.73
CA ASP A 46 -11.71 5.76 -11.94
C ASP A 46 -10.23 5.61 -12.36
N ASN A 47 -9.37 5.30 -11.39
CA ASN A 47 -7.92 5.10 -11.55
C ASN A 47 -7.45 3.71 -11.09
N GLY A 48 -8.32 2.70 -11.05
CA GLY A 48 -7.95 1.32 -10.64
C GLY A 48 -7.68 1.14 -9.13
N ASN A 49 -7.98 2.16 -8.31
CA ASN A 49 -7.60 2.18 -6.89
C ASN A 49 -8.71 1.76 -5.93
N LYS A 50 -9.79 1.13 -6.41
CA LYS A 50 -10.92 0.76 -5.54
C LYS A 50 -10.46 -0.19 -4.42
N ASN A 51 -11.00 0.02 -3.22
CA ASN A 51 -10.69 -0.71 -2.00
C ASN A 51 -9.28 -0.55 -1.43
N ARG A 52 -8.40 0.24 -2.07
CA ARG A 52 -7.07 0.52 -1.55
C ARG A 52 -7.09 1.46 -0.35
N TRP A 53 -6.31 1.14 0.67
CA TRP A 53 -6.15 1.98 1.85
C TRP A 53 -5.21 3.13 1.56
N ARG A 54 -5.55 4.33 2.04
CA ARG A 54 -4.71 5.52 1.94
C ARG A 54 -4.84 6.39 3.16
N TYR A 55 -3.83 7.20 3.42
CA TYR A 55 -3.89 8.35 4.31
C TYR A 55 -4.19 9.61 3.51
N GLU A 56 -5.06 10.45 4.04
CA GLU A 56 -5.42 11.76 3.51
C GLU A 56 -5.09 12.84 4.53
N CYS A 57 -4.40 13.89 4.08
CA CYS A 57 -4.06 15.04 4.91
C CYS A 57 -5.33 15.74 5.42
N ARG A 58 -5.42 16.00 6.73
CA ARG A 58 -6.61 16.67 7.30
C ARG A 58 -6.72 18.15 6.94
N ASP A 59 -5.61 18.77 6.56
CA ASP A 59 -5.60 20.14 6.05
C ASP A 59 -6.12 20.16 4.60
N ARG A 60 -7.27 20.83 4.42
CA ARG A 60 -7.94 20.97 3.13
C ARG A 60 -7.15 21.78 2.10
N SER A 61 -6.19 22.58 2.53
CA SER A 61 -5.31 23.35 1.62
C SER A 61 -4.23 22.45 1.00
N CYS A 62 -3.74 21.44 1.72
CA CYS A 62 -2.64 20.58 1.30
C CYS A 62 -3.08 19.47 0.33
N LYS A 63 -4.25 18.86 0.56
CA LYS A 63 -4.87 17.81 -0.29
C LYS A 63 -3.98 16.61 -0.61
N LYS A 64 -2.89 16.39 0.15
CA LYS A 64 -1.97 15.27 -0.07
C LYS A 64 -2.58 13.95 0.37
N ILE A 65 -2.26 12.90 -0.39
CA ILE A 65 -2.63 11.52 -0.11
C ILE A 65 -1.41 10.61 -0.24
N VAL A 66 -1.36 9.54 0.54
CA VAL A 66 -0.36 8.47 0.41
C VAL A 66 -1.03 7.12 0.62
N PHE A 67 -0.73 6.12 -0.22
CA PHE A 67 -1.35 4.79 -0.12
C PHE A 67 -0.67 3.94 0.95
N ASP A 68 -1.47 3.24 1.76
CA ASP A 68 -1.04 2.38 2.87
C ASP A 68 -1.07 0.90 2.46
N ASP A 69 -0.41 0.59 1.34
CA ASP A 69 -0.26 -0.74 0.76
C ASP A 69 1.06 -0.81 -0.05
N TRP A 70 1.41 -2.00 -0.54
CA TRP A 70 2.66 -2.27 -1.27
C TRP A 70 2.53 -2.27 -2.80
N GLU A 71 1.35 -1.93 -3.34
CA GLU A 71 1.13 -2.01 -4.79
C GLU A 71 1.96 -0.96 -5.55
N GLY A 72 2.74 -1.41 -6.53
CA GLY A 72 3.67 -0.55 -7.28
C GLY A 72 5.04 -0.36 -6.62
N VAL A 73 5.27 -0.89 -5.42
CA VAL A 73 6.61 -0.98 -4.81
C VAL A 73 7.29 -2.25 -5.31
N ARG A 74 8.50 -2.12 -5.86
CA ARG A 74 9.34 -3.21 -6.36
C ARG A 74 10.80 -2.93 -5.98
N ASP A 75 11.61 -3.97 -5.90
CA ASP A 75 13.02 -3.84 -5.49
C ASP A 75 13.86 -3.13 -6.57
N GLU A 76 13.43 -3.20 -7.83
CA GLU A 76 14.08 -2.56 -8.98
C GLU A 76 13.71 -1.08 -9.14
N ASN A 77 12.75 -0.58 -8.35
CA ASN A 77 12.38 0.82 -8.40
C ASN A 77 13.56 1.70 -7.92
N PRO A 78 13.77 2.90 -8.51
CA PRO A 78 14.76 3.83 -7.98
C PRO A 78 14.40 4.25 -6.55
N LEU A 79 15.40 4.61 -5.75
CA LEU A 79 15.19 5.24 -4.44
C LEU A 79 14.76 6.71 -4.63
N CYS A 80 14.00 7.24 -3.66
CA CYS A 80 13.71 8.68 -3.60
C CYS A 80 14.93 9.49 -3.14
N ASP A 81 14.82 10.83 -3.21
CA ASP A 81 15.78 11.77 -2.60
C ASP A 81 15.96 11.59 -1.08
N CYS A 82 15.01 10.89 -0.45
CA CYS A 82 15.00 10.52 0.95
C CYS A 82 15.61 9.14 1.25
N GLU A 83 16.20 8.47 0.25
CA GLU A 83 16.76 7.11 0.35
C GLU A 83 15.75 5.99 0.69
N GLU A 84 14.45 6.31 0.68
CA GLU A 84 13.33 5.37 0.80
C GLU A 84 12.89 4.82 -0.57
N PHE A 85 12.19 3.69 -0.54
CA PHE A 85 11.65 3.05 -1.74
C PHE A 85 10.56 3.91 -2.42
N THR A 86 10.48 3.80 -3.74
CA THR A 86 9.46 4.48 -4.54
C THR A 86 8.34 3.52 -4.95
N ARG A 87 7.22 4.11 -5.34
CA ARG A 87 6.08 3.43 -5.95
C ARG A 87 5.99 3.83 -7.41
N GLY A 88 6.07 2.85 -8.29
CA GLY A 88 5.82 2.99 -9.71
C GLY A 88 4.34 2.94 -10.05
N GLN A 89 3.90 3.77 -10.99
CA GLN A 89 2.58 3.73 -11.57
C GLN A 89 2.66 3.97 -13.08
N MET A 90 2.11 3.06 -13.87
CA MET A 90 1.96 3.25 -15.30
C MET A 90 0.82 4.24 -15.60
N LYS A 91 1.10 5.28 -16.37
CA LYS A 91 0.09 6.17 -16.94
C LYS A 91 -0.44 5.62 -18.26
N ARG A 92 -1.55 6.21 -18.74
CA ARG A 92 -2.25 5.77 -19.97
C ARG A 92 -1.42 5.92 -21.25
N ASP A 93 -0.41 6.78 -21.22
CA ASP A 93 0.51 7.11 -22.32
C ASP A 93 1.77 6.22 -22.33
N GLY A 94 1.81 5.15 -21.52
CA GLY A 94 2.98 4.27 -21.40
C GLY A 94 4.09 4.83 -20.50
N VAL A 95 3.88 5.99 -19.89
CA VAL A 95 4.87 6.59 -18.99
C VAL A 95 4.76 5.98 -17.59
N PHE A 96 5.83 5.36 -17.12
CA PHE A 96 5.99 4.96 -15.72
C PHE A 96 6.37 6.16 -14.87
N VAL A 97 5.64 6.38 -13.77
CA VAL A 97 5.95 7.44 -12.81
C VAL A 97 6.29 6.85 -11.46
N PHE A 98 7.47 7.16 -10.95
CA PHE A 98 7.92 6.82 -9.60
C PHE A 98 7.67 7.98 -8.65
N ARG A 99 7.19 7.67 -7.44
CA ARG A 99 7.02 8.65 -6.35
C ARG A 99 7.51 8.05 -5.05
N CYS A 100 8.03 8.87 -4.13
CA CYS A 100 8.34 8.43 -2.78
C CYS A 100 7.13 7.72 -2.14
N ALA A 101 7.28 6.44 -1.78
CA ALA A 101 6.16 5.66 -1.26
C ALA A 101 5.77 6.05 0.17
N ARG A 102 6.73 6.59 0.94
CA ARG A 102 6.54 7.14 2.29
C ARG A 102 5.98 8.57 2.29
N ASN A 103 6.06 9.28 1.16
CA ASN A 103 5.73 10.70 1.03
C ASN A 103 6.57 11.61 1.96
N GLU A 104 7.83 11.24 2.19
CA GLU A 104 8.79 12.03 2.99
C GLU A 104 9.49 13.12 2.16
N CYS A 105 9.61 12.93 0.84
CA CYS A 105 10.09 13.93 -0.09
C CYS A 105 9.20 14.06 -1.34
N TYR A 106 9.52 15.03 -2.21
CA TYR A 106 8.78 15.32 -3.44
C TYR A 106 9.24 14.54 -4.67
N PHE A 107 10.14 13.56 -4.50
CA PHE A 107 10.69 12.76 -5.59
C PHE A 107 9.61 12.32 -6.57
N ARG A 108 9.85 12.63 -7.85
CA ARG A 108 9.05 12.20 -8.98
C ARG A 108 9.94 12.02 -10.19
N GLU A 109 10.01 10.79 -10.67
CA GLU A 109 10.72 10.44 -11.90
C GLU A 109 9.74 9.83 -12.90
N GLU A 110 9.93 10.13 -14.19
CA GLU A 110 9.11 9.60 -15.27
C GLU A 110 10.02 8.85 -16.25
N LEU A 111 9.72 7.56 -16.47
CA LEU A 111 10.38 6.73 -17.47
C LEU A 111 9.36 6.42 -18.57
N GLN A 112 9.76 6.60 -19.82
CA GLN A 112 8.98 6.20 -20.98
C GLN A 112 9.55 4.89 -21.48
N ASP A 113 8.70 3.87 -21.67
CA ASP A 113 9.12 2.67 -22.41
C ASP A 113 9.28 3.07 -23.89
N ASP A 114 10.51 2.91 -24.43
CA ASP A 114 10.88 3.22 -25.82
C ASP A 114 10.23 2.27 -26.85
#